data_AF-A0A7J4QLG3-F1
#
_entry.id   AF-A0A7J4QLG3-F1
#
_cell.length_a   1.000
_cell.length_b   1.000
_cell.length_c   1.000
_cell.angle_alpha   90.00
_cell.angle_beta   90.00
_cell.angle_gamma   90.00
#
_symmetry.space_group_name_H-M   'P 1'
#
loop_
_entity.id
_entity.type
_entity.pdbx_description
1 polymer ?
#
loop_
_entity_poly.entity_id
_entity_poly.type
_entity_poly.pdbx_seq_one_letter_code
_entity_poly.pdbx_strand_id
1 'polypeptide(L)' 'WSDFPTMPQIFVHGELIGGSDIVLEMLNDGSLREMFDEGRQA' A
#
# COMPACT_ATOMS: atom_id res chain seq x y z
N TRP A 1 -4.91 -16.51 3.52
CA TRP A 1 -3.48 -16.59 3.15
C TRP A 1 -3.32 -15.59 2.03
N SER A 2 -2.60 -14.50 2.27
CA SER A 2 -2.35 -13.50 1.23
C SER A 2 -1.31 -14.08 0.25
N ASP A 3 -1.43 -13.81 -1.05
CA ASP A 3 -0.44 -14.17 -2.08
C ASP A 3 0.93 -13.46 -1.89
N PHE A 4 1.10 -12.74 -0.77
CA PHE A 4 2.34 -12.12 -0.34
C PHE A 4 2.93 -12.90 0.86
N PRO A 5 3.89 -13.82 0.63
CA PRO A 5 4.36 -14.75 1.66
C PRO A 5 5.36 -14.11 2.66
N THR A 6 5.72 -12.83 2.48
CA THR A 6 6.78 -12.16 3.26
C THR A 6 6.23 -11.04 4.15
N MET A 7 7.00 -10.70 5.18
CA MET A 7 6.76 -9.56 6.08
C MET A 7 7.79 -8.46 5.81
N PRO A 8 7.43 -7.18 6.01
CA PRO A 8 6.13 -6.68 6.45
C PRO A 8 5.05 -6.73 5.35
N GLN A 9 3.78 -6.88 5.75
CA GLN A 9 2.61 -6.70 4.87
C GLN A 9 1.93 -5.38 5.21
N ILE A 10 1.78 -4.51 4.21
CA ILE A 10 1.28 -3.16 4.39
C ILE A 10 -0.11 -3.07 3.76
N PHE A 11 -1.06 -2.56 4.54
CA PHE A 11 -2.46 -2.43 4.14
C PHE A 11 -2.88 -0.96 4.19
N VAL A 12 -3.67 -0.54 3.21
CA VAL A 12 -4.27 0.79 3.13
C VAL A 12 -5.76 0.60 2.89
N HIS A 13 -6.59 1.24 3.73
CA HIS A 13 -8.06 1.10 3.71
C HIS A 13 -8.59 -0.35 3.76
N GLY A 14 -7.83 -1.28 4.35
CA GLY A 14 -8.19 -2.69 4.47
C GLY A 14 -7.77 -3.56 3.29
N GLU A 15 -7.16 -2.98 2.25
CA GLU A 15 -6.61 -3.69 1.10
C GLU A 15 -5.10 -3.87 1.25
N LEU A 16 -4.58 -5.05 0.88
CA LEU A 16 -3.15 -5.32 0.89
C LEU A 16 -2.51 -4.63 -0.32
N ILE A 17 -1.57 -3.71 -0.06
CA ILE A 17 -0.85 -3.01 -1.13
C ILE A 17 0.54 -3.61 -1.40
N GLY A 18 1.08 -4.41 -0.46
CA GLY A 18 2.32 -5.16 -0.67
C GLY A 18 3.27 -5.11 0.52
N GLY A 19 4.56 -5.33 0.25
CA GLY A 19 5.64 -5.26 1.24
C GLY A 19 6.36 -3.91 1.27
N SER A 20 7.43 -3.80 2.05
CA SER A 20 8.21 -2.55 2.20
C SER A 20 8.70 -2.00 0.87
N ASP A 21 9.21 -2.87 0.00
CA ASP A 21 9.91 -2.47 -1.21
C ASP A 21 8.94 -1.83 -2.22
N ILE A 22 7.75 -2.43 -2.32
CA ILE A 22 6.64 -1.95 -3.17
C ILE A 22 6.13 -0.60 -2.64
N VAL A 23 5.89 -0.50 -1.34
CA VAL A 23 5.37 0.74 -0.75
C VAL A 23 6.35 1.89 -0.85
N LEU A 24 7.66 1.62 -0.80
CA LEU A 24 8.69 2.62 -1.04
C LEU A 24 8.71 3.09 -2.50
N GLU A 25 8.49 2.20 -3.47
CA GLU A 25 8.29 2.58 -4.87
C GLU A 25 7.05 3.46 -5.05
N MET A 26 5.91 3.04 -4.51
CA MET A 26 4.66 3.81 -4.56
C MET A 26 4.77 5.18 -3.87
N LEU A 27 5.60 5.28 -2.83
CA LEU A 27 5.90 6.56 -2.19
C LEU A 27 6.71 7.47 -3.11
N ASN A 28 7.69 6.91 -3.82
CA ASN A 28 8.57 7.66 -4.72
C ASN A 28 7.85 8.13 -6.00
N ASP A 29 6.94 7.32 -6.54
CA ASP A 29 6.15 7.70 -7.73
C ASP A 29 4.90 8.54 -7.39
N GLY A 30 4.52 8.63 -6.12
CA GLY A 30 3.41 9.43 -5.62
C GLY A 30 2.07 8.70 -5.54
N SER A 31 1.95 7.50 -6.12
CA SER A 31 0.72 6.70 -6.14
C SER A 31 0.22 6.32 -4.73
N LEU A 32 1.14 6.14 -3.77
CA LEU A 32 0.77 5.87 -2.38
C LEU A 32 -0.03 7.04 -1.80
N ARG A 33 0.37 8.28 -2.10
CA ARG A 33 -0.26 9.48 -1.57
C ARG A 33 -1.65 9.67 -2.18
N GLU A 34 -1.80 9.44 -3.48
CA GLU A 34 -3.08 9.48 -4.17
C GLU A 34 -4.07 8.48 -3.54
N MET A 35 -3.63 7.24 -3.35
CA MET A 35 -4.45 6.19 -2.72
C MET A 35 -4.90 6.55 -1.30
N PHE A 36 -4.02 7.14 -0.49
CA PHE A 36 -4.36 7.59 0.87
C PHE A 36 -5.36 8.75 0.90
N ASP A 37 -5.28 9.66 -0.07
CA ASP A 37 -6.18 10.82 -0.15
C ASP A 37 -7.55 10.44 -0.73
N GLU A 38 -7.62 9.45 -1.63
CA GLU A 38 -8.88 8.86 -2.13
C GLU A 38 -9.71 8.24 -0.99
N GLY A 39 -9.09 7.43 -0.13
CA GLY A 39 -9.83 6.80 0.98
C GLY A 39 -10.18 7.74 2.13
N ARG A 40 -9.72 8.99 2.12
CA ARG A 40 -10.22 10.05 3.05
C ARG A 40 -11.54 10.67 2.57
N GLN A 41 -11.90 10.51 1.30
CA GLN A 41 -13.12 11.08 0.72
C GLN A 41 -14.35 10.16 0.84
N ALA A 42 -14.20 8.98 1.48
CA ALA A 42 -15.27 8.01 1.74
C ALA A 42 -15.83 8.11 3.17
#